data_AF-A0A3M7TQB9-F1
#
_entry.id   AF-A0A3M7TQB9-F1
#
_cell.length_a   1.000
_cell.length_b   1.000
_cell.length_c   1.000
_cell.angle_alpha   90.00
_cell.angle_beta   90.00
_cell.angle_gamma   90.00
#
_symmetry.space_group_name_H-M   'P 1'
#
loop_
_entity.id
_entity.type
_entity.pdbx_description
1 polymer ?
#
loop_
_entity_poly.entity_id
_entity_poly.type
_entity_poly.pdbx_seq_one_letter_code
_entity_poly.pdbx_strand_id
1 'polypeptide(L)' 'MSSFAKTMLLYVVGLPVFVTVMLVLTDVFRGRDLVLVSYVPNLSGIATGGIIAGFVMHNVKKLREGDA' A
#
# COMPACT_ATOMS: atom_id res chain seq x y z
N MET A 1 14.34 -7.17 13.47
CA MET A 1 13.43 -6.08 13.04
C MET A 1 12.33 -5.95 14.07
N SER A 2 12.02 -4.73 14.52
CA SER A 2 10.92 -4.47 15.46
C SER A 2 9.59 -4.89 14.85
N SER A 3 8.61 -5.27 15.67
CA SER A 3 7.26 -5.67 15.23
C SER A 3 6.63 -4.60 14.33
N PHE A 4 6.85 -3.33 14.67
CA PHE A 4 6.39 -2.17 13.91
C PHE A 4 6.96 -2.12 12.49
N ALA A 5 8.26 -2.38 12.32
CA ALA A 5 8.89 -2.39 10.99
C ALA A 5 8.31 -3.48 10.09
N LYS A 6 8.01 -4.67 10.64
CA LYS A 6 7.37 -5.77 9.89
C LYS A 6 5.96 -5.41 9.45
N THR A 7 5.16 -4.83 10.35
CA THR A 7 3.80 -4.37 10.02
C THR A 7 3.82 -3.31 8.93
N MET A 8 4.72 -2.33 9.03
CA MET A 8 4.82 -1.28 8.01
C MET A 8 5.21 -1.86 6.64
N LEU A 9 6.16 -2.78 6.59
CA LEU A 9 6.58 -3.44 5.34
C LEU A 9 5.43 -4.23 4.70
N LEU A 10 4.63 -4.92 5.51
CA LEU A 10 3.48 -5.69 5.03
C LEU A 10 2.40 -4.78 4.43
N TYR A 11 2.14 -3.61 5.02
CA TYR A 11 1.18 -2.65 4.48
C TYR A 11 1.73 -1.86 3.29
N VAL A 12 3.00 -1.45 3.31
CA VAL A 12 3.60 -0.62 2.25
C VAL A 12 3.96 -1.44 1.01
N VAL A 13 4.25 -2.74 1.16
CA VAL A 13 4.62 -3.61 0.03
C VAL A 13 3.53 -4.64 -0.25
N GLY A 14 3.05 -5.33 0.78
CA GLY A 14 2.07 -6.41 0.61
C GLY A 14 0.73 -5.95 0.05
N LEU A 15 0.22 -4.80 0.52
CA LEU A 15 -1.05 -4.24 0.06
C LEU A 15 -0.99 -3.79 -1.42
N PRO A 16 0.00 -3.00 -1.88
CA PRO A 16 0.12 -2.66 -3.30
C PRO A 16 0.29 -3.88 -4.20
N VAL A 17 1.10 -4.86 -3.78
CA VAL A 17 1.27 -6.11 -4.54
C VAL A 17 -0.05 -6.87 -4.64
N PHE A 18 -0.78 -7.02 -3.54
CA PHE A 18 -2.08 -7.69 -3.52
C PHE A 18 -3.10 -7.01 -4.44
N VAL A 19 -3.22 -5.68 -4.37
CA VAL A 19 -4.15 -4.91 -5.22
C VAL A 19 -3.76 -5.02 -6.69
N THR A 20 -2.45 -5.01 -6.99
CA THR A 20 -1.97 -5.17 -8.37
C THR A 20 -2.31 -6.54 -8.94
N VAL A 21 -2.15 -7.60 -8.15
CA VAL A 21 -2.56 -8.96 -8.56
C VAL A 21 -4.06 -9.02 -8.83
N MET A 22 -4.89 -8.39 -7.99
CA MET A 22 -6.34 -8.30 -8.20
C MET A 22 -6.71 -7.56 -9.49
N LEU A 23 -6.03 -6.46 -9.80
CA LEU A 23 -6.25 -5.70 -11.03
C LEU A 23 -5.86 -6.50 -12.27
N VAL A 24 -4.70 -7.15 -12.24
CA VAL A 24 -4.23 -8.04 -13.32
C VAL A 24 -5.23 -9.17 -13.55
N LEU A 25 -5.69 -9.84 -12.49
CA LEU A 25 -6.71 -10.87 -12.59
C LEU A 25 -8.00 -10.33 -13.22
N THR A 26 -8.44 -9.14 -12.79
CA THR A 26 -9.65 -8.51 -13.33
C THR A 26 -9.54 -8.23 -14.83
N ASP A 27 -8.38 -7.77 -15.30
CA ASP A 27 -8.16 -7.51 -16.72
C ASP A 27 -8.04 -8.80 -17.54
N VAL A 28 -7.46 -9.87 -16.97
CA VAL A 28 -7.49 -11.23 -17.57
C VAL A 28 -8.93 -11.71 -17.75
N PHE A 29 -9.77 -11.63 -16.71
CA PHE A 29 -11.17 -12.05 -16.80
C PHE A 29 -11.99 -11.20 -17.78
N ARG A 30 -11.59 -9.95 -18.01
CA ARG A 30 -12.22 -9.05 -18.98
C ARG A 30 -11.68 -9.19 -20.40
N GLY A 31 -10.67 -10.03 -20.62
CA GLY A 31 -10.03 -10.23 -21.93
C GLY A 31 -9.30 -8.99 -22.45
N ARG A 32 -8.83 -8.09 -21.58
CA ARG A 32 -8.02 -6.94 -21.99
C ARG A 32 -6.55 -7.33 -22.13
N ASP A 33 -5.84 -6.62 -23.00
CA ASP A 33 -4.40 -6.76 -23.13
C ASP A 33 -3.68 -6.35 -21.83
N LEU A 34 -2.82 -7.25 -21.35
CA LEU A 34 -2.04 -7.06 -20.15
C LEU A 34 -0.83 -6.17 -20.43
N VAL A 35 -1.02 -4.85 -20.35
CA VAL A 35 0.09 -3.90 -20.40
C VAL A 35 0.65 -3.69 -19.00
N LEU A 36 1.72 -4.40 -18.65
CA LEU A 36 2.35 -4.36 -17.32
C LEU A 36 2.69 -2.94 -16.83
N VAL A 37 3.09 -2.06 -17.75
CA VAL A 37 3.43 -0.66 -17.47
C VAL A 37 2.22 0.13 -16.94
N SER A 38 1.01 -0.24 -17.34
CA SER A 38 -0.23 0.40 -16.91
C SER A 38 -0.56 0.17 -15.43
N TYR A 39 0.06 -0.82 -14.78
CA TYR A 39 -0.13 -1.10 -13.35
C TYR A 39 0.90 -0.40 -12.45
N VAL A 40 1.99 0.13 -13.02
CA VAL A 40 3.04 0.83 -12.27
C VAL A 40 2.50 2.05 -11.50
N PRO A 41 1.62 2.91 -12.08
CA PRO A 41 1.01 4.01 -11.34
C PRO A 41 0.12 3.54 -10.17
N ASN A 42 -0.53 2.38 -10.29
CA ASN A 42 -1.33 1.82 -9.20
C ASN A 42 -0.44 1.27 -8.08
N LEU A 43 0.65 0.57 -8.41
CA LEU A 43 1.65 0.14 -7.44
C LEU A 43 2.24 1.31 -6.66
N SER A 44 2.70 2.34 -7.37
CA SER A 44 3.31 3.52 -6.76
C SER A 44 2.30 4.35 -5.98
N GLY A 45 1.10 4.57 -6.53
CA GLY A 45 0.02 5.31 -5.87
C GLY A 45 -0.42 4.66 -4.55
N ILE A 46 -0.58 3.34 -4.52
CA ILE A 46 -0.95 2.61 -3.31
C ILE A 46 0.20 2.60 -2.30
N ALA A 47 1.44 2.43 -2.74
CA ALA A 47 2.61 2.51 -1.87
C ALA A 47 2.76 3.90 -1.24
N THR A 48 2.65 4.97 -2.03
CA THR A 48 2.69 6.35 -1.56
C THR A 48 1.53 6.65 -0.60
N GLY A 49 0.31 6.21 -0.93
CA GLY A 49 -0.85 6.35 -0.04
C GLY A 49 -0.65 5.64 1.31
N GLY A 50 -0.10 4.42 1.30
CA GLY A 50 0.22 3.67 2.51
C GLY A 50 1.29 4.36 3.38
N ILE A 51 2.31 4.94 2.77
CA ILE A 51 3.35 5.71 3.48
C ILE A 51 2.74 6.96 4.13
N ILE A 52 1.91 7.72 3.41
CA ILE A 52 1.24 8.92 3.93
C ILE A 52 0.31 8.54 5.09
N ALA A 53 -0.52 7.51 4.93
CA ALA A 53 -1.41 7.05 5.99
C ALA A 53 -0.64 6.60 7.24
N GLY A 54 0.46 5.86 7.06
CA GLY A 54 1.34 5.46 8.16
C GLY A 54 1.97 6.66 8.88
N PHE A 55 2.41 7.67 8.13
CA PHE A 55 2.94 8.92 8.69
C PHE A 55 1.88 9.69 9.49
N VAL A 56 0.67 9.86 8.94
CA VAL A 56 -0.44 10.52 9.63
C VAL A 56 -0.77 9.78 10.93
N MET A 57 -0.91 8.46 10.87
CA MET A 57 -1.27 7.64 12.03
C MET A 57 -0.18 7.65 13.10
N HIS A 58 1.11 7.69 12.71
CA HIS A 58 2.22 7.87 13.63
C HIS A 58 2.15 9.21 14.37
N ASN A 59 1.90 10.31 13.65
CA ASN A 59 1.77 11.63 14.25
C ASN A 59 0.53 11.73 15.14
N VAL A 60 -0.62 11.17 14.73
CA VAL A 60 -1.84 11.10 15.55
C VAL A 60 -1.60 10.32 16.85
N LYS A 61 -0.89 9.19 16.77
CA LYS A 61 -0.53 8.41 17.96
C LYS A 61 0.36 9.22 18.91
N LYS A 62 1.38 9.90 18.36
CA LYS A 62 2.28 10.76 19.13
C LYS A 62 1.54 11.90 19.83
N LEU A 63 0.54 12.50 19.18
CA LEU A 63 -0.31 13.54 19.79
C LEU A 63 -1.16 12.97 20.93
N ARG A 64 -1.79 11.80 20.75
CA ARG A 64 -2.56 11.14 21.82
C ARG A 64 -1.72 10.70 23.03
N GLU A 65 -0.46 10.33 22.82
CA GLU A 65 0.47 9.95 23.89
C GLU A 65 1.13 11.17 24.56
N GLY A 66 1.13 12.34 23.90
CA GLY A 66 1.61 13.61 24.46
C GLY A 66 0.55 14.37 25.27
N ASP A 67 -0.72 13.99 25.17
CA ASP A 67 -1.85 14.54 25.95
C ASP A 67 -2.15 13.70 27.22
N ALA A 68 -1.13 13.08 27.82
CA ALA A 68 -1.23 12.35 29.10
C ALA A 68 -0.37 12.99 30.20
#